data_AF-A0A1L9VGB4-F1
#
_entry.id   AF-A0A1L9VGB4-F1
#
_cell.length_a   1.000
_cell.length_b   1.000
_cell.length_c   1.000
_cell.angle_alpha   90.00
_cell.angle_beta   90.00
_cell.angle_gamma   90.00
#
_symmetry.space_group_name_H-M   'P 1'
#
loop_
_entity.id
_entity.type
_entity.pdbx_description
1 polymer ?
#
loop_
_entity_poly.entity_id
_entity_poly.type
_entity_poly.pdbx_seq_one_letter_code
_entity_poly.pdbx_strand_id
1 'polypeptide(L)'
;MSNLAGNVYDSSYISDTRPELRDQLPVQADQADYDDPVQPPYSNSNQQLEEDENEAINKSNILKGDRTRHAKPQSANRYNEGPGEDDLPDYVRYGTSGVSGTKRLS
;
A
#
# COMPACT_ATOMS: atom_id res chain seq x y z
N MET A 1 5.87 27.93 -34.02
CA MET A 1 6.21 28.33 -32.64
C MET A 1 5.34 27.52 -31.70
N SER A 2 5.92 26.57 -30.97
CA SER A 2 5.21 25.72 -30.01
C SER A 2 5.07 26.47 -28.70
N ASN A 3 3.83 26.72 -28.25
CA ASN A 3 3.56 27.12 -26.86
C ASN A 3 3.32 25.85 -26.07
N LEU A 4 4.32 25.41 -25.31
CA LEU A 4 4.11 24.44 -24.25
C LEU A 4 3.56 25.23 -23.05
N ALA A 5 2.26 25.17 -22.81
CA ALA A 5 1.64 25.75 -21.62
C ALA A 5 2.31 25.10 -20.39
N GLY A 6 3.11 25.89 -19.67
CA GLY A 6 3.87 25.44 -18.52
C GLY A 6 2.95 25.02 -17.38
N ASN A 7 3.41 24.01 -16.64
CA ASN A 7 2.76 23.38 -15.48
C ASN A 7 1.85 24.34 -14.69
N VAL A 8 0.56 24.00 -14.62
CA VAL A 8 -0.42 24.66 -13.76
C VAL A 8 -0.44 23.90 -12.43
N TYR A 9 0.07 24.53 -11.37
CA TYR A 9 -0.01 23.99 -10.01
C TYR A 9 -1.24 24.56 -9.33
N ASP A 10 -2.15 23.71 -8.86
CA ASP A 10 -3.37 24.13 -8.18
C ASP A 10 -3.75 23.14 -7.09
N SER A 11 -3.51 23.50 -5.83
CA SER A 11 -3.85 22.66 -4.67
C SER A 11 -5.16 23.07 -3.99
N SER A 12 -6.05 23.81 -4.66
CA SER A 12 -7.36 24.24 -4.14
C SER A 12 -8.26 23.07 -3.71
N TYR A 13 -8.11 21.90 -4.34
CA TYR A 13 -8.84 20.69 -3.99
C TYR A 13 -8.54 20.18 -2.55
N ILE A 14 -7.39 20.52 -1.96
CA ILE A 14 -7.11 20.21 -0.55
C ILE A 14 -8.08 20.95 0.35
N SER A 15 -8.40 22.20 -0.02
CA SER A 15 -9.35 23.00 0.74
C SER A 15 -10.81 22.66 0.47
N ASP A 16 -11.13 22.11 -0.69
CA ASP A 16 -12.48 21.71 -1.09
C ASP A 16 -12.92 20.36 -0.49
N THR A 17 -12.01 19.66 0.18
CA THR A 17 -12.40 18.51 1.01
C THR A 17 -13.33 18.96 2.12
N ARG A 18 -14.41 18.20 2.33
CA ARG A 18 -15.36 18.44 3.40
C ARG A 18 -14.61 18.54 4.74
N PRO A 19 -14.88 19.53 5.60
CA PRO A 19 -14.15 19.72 6.85
C PRO A 19 -14.10 18.44 7.72
N GLU A 20 -15.13 17.60 7.67
CA GLU A 20 -15.19 16.35 8.42
C GLU A 20 -14.20 15.27 7.91
N LEU A 21 -13.74 15.40 6.66
CA LEU A 21 -12.84 14.43 6.02
C LEU A 21 -11.37 14.87 6.00
N ARG A 22 -11.08 16.13 6.32
CA ARG A 22 -9.72 16.69 6.32
C ARG A 22 -8.75 15.93 7.21
N ASP A 23 -9.23 15.43 8.35
CA ASP A 23 -8.43 14.67 9.31
C ASP A 23 -8.51 13.14 9.09
N GLN A 24 -9.36 12.69 8.15
CA GLN A 24 -9.60 11.27 7.87
C GLN A 24 -8.89 10.79 6.60
N LEU A 25 -8.74 11.66 5.60
CA LEU A 25 -8.14 11.33 4.30
C LEU A 25 -6.94 12.24 4.03
N PRO A 26 -5.70 11.70 4.04
CA PRO A 26 -4.54 12.48 3.67
C PRO A 26 -4.60 12.82 2.19
N VAL A 27 -4.80 14.10 1.86
CA VAL A 27 -4.73 14.61 0.50
C VAL A 27 -3.40 15.35 0.33
N GLN A 28 -2.61 14.93 -0.65
CA GLN A 28 -1.30 15.49 -0.95
C GLN A 28 -1.43 16.63 -1.98
N ALA A 29 -0.67 17.71 -1.79
CA ALA A 29 -0.59 18.82 -2.75
C ALA A 29 0.23 18.45 -3.99
N ASP A 30 -0.06 19.10 -5.13
CA ASP A 30 0.62 18.84 -6.41
C ASP A 30 2.16 18.94 -6.33
N GLN A 31 2.66 19.80 -5.46
CA GLN A 31 4.09 20.07 -5.27
C GLN A 31 4.56 19.68 -3.88
N ALA A 32 3.80 18.86 -3.16
CA ALA A 32 4.29 18.28 -1.93
C ALA A 32 5.42 17.32 -2.24
N ASP A 33 6.48 17.41 -1.45
CA ASP A 33 7.60 16.47 -1.52
C ASP A 33 7.08 15.03 -1.45
N TYR A 34 7.62 14.18 -2.31
CA TYR A 34 7.36 12.75 -2.32
C TYR A 34 8.68 12.03 -2.17
N ASP A 35 8.64 10.89 -1.49
CA ASP A 35 9.79 10.01 -1.42
C ASP A 35 9.99 9.39 -2.82
N ASP A 36 11.15 9.66 -3.43
CA ASP A 36 11.51 9.00 -4.67
C ASP A 36 11.83 7.53 -4.37
N PRO A 37 11.04 6.56 -4.86
CA PRO A 37 11.34 5.15 -4.65
C PRO A 37 12.63 4.73 -5.35
N VAL A 38 13.13 5.54 -6.30
CA VAL A 38 14.39 5.30 -6.99
C VAL A 38 15.53 5.90 -6.14
N GLN A 39 16.48 5.06 -5.80
CA GLN A 39 17.67 5.39 -5.01
C GLN A 39 18.92 5.13 -5.85
N PRO A 40 19.31 6.02 -6.79
CA PRO A 40 20.55 5.86 -7.55
C PRO A 40 21.79 5.94 -6.65
N PRO A 41 22.86 5.17 -6.95
CA PRO A 41 22.99 4.25 -8.07
C PRO A 41 22.39 2.86 -7.79
N TYR A 42 21.97 2.59 -6.55
CA TYR A 42 21.56 1.26 -6.11
C TYR A 42 20.40 0.70 -6.92
N SER A 43 19.34 1.50 -7.13
CA SER A 43 18.14 1.10 -7.89
C SER A 43 18.36 0.75 -9.36
N ASN A 44 19.57 0.97 -9.89
CA ASN A 44 19.97 0.58 -11.24
C ASN A 44 21.39 -0.02 -11.22
N SER A 45 21.68 -0.81 -10.19
CA SER A 45 22.97 -1.47 -10.01
C SER A 45 22.88 -2.96 -10.31
N ASN A 46 23.97 -3.54 -10.82
CA ASN A 46 24.07 -4.99 -10.99
C ASN A 46 23.95 -5.74 -9.66
N GLN A 47 24.37 -5.12 -8.55
CA GLN A 47 24.25 -5.71 -7.22
C GLN A 47 22.78 -5.98 -6.85
N GLN A 48 21.89 -5.03 -7.12
CA GLN A 48 20.45 -5.24 -6.87
C GLN A 48 19.91 -6.40 -7.73
N LEU A 49 20.28 -6.47 -9.02
CA LEU A 49 19.86 -7.56 -9.90
C LEU A 49 20.32 -8.93 -9.37
N GLU A 50 21.56 -9.03 -8.90
CA GLU A 50 22.09 -10.27 -8.32
C GLU A 50 21.35 -10.66 -7.02
N GLU A 51 21.02 -9.70 -6.16
CA GLU A 51 20.22 -9.93 -4.95
C GLU A 51 18.80 -10.42 -5.30
N ASP A 52 18.14 -9.76 -6.26
CA ASP A 52 16.81 -10.12 -6.76
C ASP A 52 16.81 -11.54 -7.37
N GLU A 53 17.84 -11.89 -8.15
CA GLU A 53 17.97 -13.24 -8.73
C GLU A 53 18.15 -14.31 -7.65
N ASN A 54 18.95 -14.03 -6.63
CA ASN A 54 19.15 -14.92 -5.50
C ASN A 54 17.85 -15.11 -4.69
N GLU A 55 17.09 -14.03 -4.48
CA GLU A 55 15.80 -14.09 -3.79
C GLU A 55 14.75 -14.86 -4.60
N ALA A 56 14.66 -14.61 -5.91
CA ALA A 56 13.69 -15.24 -6.80
C ALA A 56 13.86 -16.76 -6.85
N ILE A 57 15.10 -17.25 -6.78
CA ILE A 57 15.43 -18.68 -6.80
C ILE A 57 15.40 -19.28 -5.39
N ASN A 58 15.30 -18.46 -4.34
CA ASN A 58 15.31 -18.93 -2.97
C ASN A 58 14.09 -19.80 -2.65
N LYS A 59 14.31 -21.12 -2.59
CA LYS A 59 13.28 -22.11 -2.30
C LYS A 59 12.68 -21.99 -0.89
N SER A 60 13.30 -21.24 0.03
CA SER A 60 12.67 -20.96 1.34
C SER A 60 11.47 -20.02 1.23
N ASN A 61 11.45 -19.16 0.20
CA ASN A 61 10.37 -18.21 -0.06
C ASN A 61 9.20 -18.87 -0.81
N ILE A 62 9.40 -20.11 -1.30
CA ILE A 62 8.34 -20.93 -1.87
C ILE A 62 7.54 -21.51 -0.72
N LEU A 63 6.22 -21.27 -0.72
CA LEU A 63 5.29 -21.87 0.23
C LEU A 63 5.50 -23.39 0.26
N LYS A 64 5.90 -23.91 1.42
CA LYS A 64 6.15 -25.33 1.63
C LYS A 64 4.80 -26.05 1.77
N GLY A 65 4.50 -26.98 0.87
CA GLY A 65 3.34 -27.87 0.96
C GLY A 65 2.59 -28.06 -0.36
N ASP A 66 1.54 -28.88 -0.30
CA ASP A 66 0.59 -29.00 -1.41
C ASP A 66 -0.14 -27.67 -1.58
N ARG A 67 -0.09 -27.15 -2.81
CA ARG A 67 -0.90 -26.00 -3.24
C ARG A 67 -2.32 -26.24 -2.77
N THR A 68 -3.06 -25.20 -2.39
CA THR A 68 -4.48 -25.27 -2.02
C THR A 68 -5.41 -25.88 -3.09
N ARG A 69 -4.87 -26.31 -4.24
CA ARG A 69 -5.59 -27.15 -5.19
C ARG A 69 -6.14 -28.39 -4.48
N HIS A 70 -7.46 -28.47 -4.41
CA HIS A 70 -8.22 -29.56 -3.77
C HIS A 70 -8.15 -29.60 -2.23
N ALA A 71 -7.48 -28.63 -1.59
CA ALA A 71 -7.55 -28.50 -0.14
C ALA A 71 -9.00 -28.17 0.27
N LYS A 72 -9.57 -28.99 1.15
CA LYS A 72 -10.91 -28.72 1.69
C LYS A 72 -10.82 -27.56 2.68
N PRO A 73 -11.84 -26.68 2.74
CA PRO A 73 -11.88 -25.61 3.74
C PRO A 73 -11.78 -26.22 5.15
N GLN A 74 -10.94 -25.64 5.99
CA GLN A 74 -10.70 -26.14 7.35
C GLN A 74 -11.74 -25.62 8.38
N SER A 75 -12.65 -24.73 7.97
CA SER A 75 -13.70 -24.23 8.86
C SER A 75 -14.78 -25.28 9.12
N ALA A 76 -15.37 -25.26 10.32
CA ALA A 76 -16.40 -26.22 10.73
C ALA A 76 -17.62 -26.25 9.80
N ASN A 77 -17.94 -25.13 9.15
CA ASN A 77 -19.07 -24.95 8.24
C ASN A 77 -18.65 -24.90 6.75
N ARG A 78 -17.40 -25.25 6.41
CA ARG A 78 -16.80 -25.17 5.07
C ARG A 78 -16.67 -23.77 4.46
N TYR A 79 -17.37 -22.77 4.99
CA TYR A 79 -17.25 -21.36 4.61
C TYR A 79 -17.37 -20.50 5.86
N ASN A 80 -16.24 -19.91 6.30
CA ASN A 80 -16.24 -18.92 7.37
C ASN A 80 -16.00 -17.55 6.75
N GLU A 81 -17.01 -16.69 6.76
CA GLU A 81 -16.89 -15.30 6.28
C GLU A 81 -16.11 -14.41 7.27
N GLY A 82 -15.75 -14.96 8.43
CA GLY A 82 -15.18 -14.22 9.53
C GLY A 82 -16.28 -13.63 10.44
N PRO A 83 -15.88 -12.80 11.41
CA PRO A 83 -16.81 -12.01 12.20
C PRO A 83 -17.60 -11.07 11.28
N GLY A 84 -18.88 -10.85 11.57
CA GLY A 84 -19.67 -9.85 10.86
C GLY A 84 -19.18 -8.44 11.18
N GLU A 85 -19.68 -7.45 10.45
CA GLU A 85 -19.36 -6.03 10.72
C GLU A 85 -19.64 -5.64 12.18
N ASP A 86 -20.68 -6.23 12.78
CA ASP A 86 -21.09 -5.99 14.18
C ASP A 86 -20.15 -6.64 15.21
N ASP A 87 -19.32 -7.60 14.78
CA ASP A 87 -18.33 -8.27 15.60
C ASP A 87 -16.95 -7.60 15.51
N LEU A 88 -16.80 -6.59 14.64
CA LEU A 88 -15.57 -5.82 14.55
C LEU A 88 -15.39 -4.95 15.80
N PRO A 89 -14.17 -4.83 16.33
CA PRO A 89 -13.89 -3.86 17.38
C PRO A 89 -14.30 -2.44 16.94
N ASP A 90 -14.88 -1.66 17.85
CA ASP A 90 -15.40 -0.31 17.55
C ASP A 90 -14.39 0.55 16.79
N TYR A 91 -13.11 0.47 17.15
CA TYR A 91 -12.07 1.27 16.52
C TYR A 91 -11.79 0.90 15.05
N VAL A 92 -12.07 -0.34 14.65
CA VAL A 92 -12.02 -0.81 13.25
C VAL A 92 -13.32 -0.44 12.55
N ARG A 93 -14.47 -0.73 13.17
CA ARG A 93 -15.81 -0.48 12.62
C ARG A 93 -16.05 1.00 12.32
N TYR A 94 -15.57 1.89 13.19
CA TYR A 94 -15.69 3.35 13.03
C TYR A 94 -14.45 3.99 12.37
N GLY A 95 -13.49 3.18 11.89
CA GLY A 95 -12.33 3.69 11.16
C GLY A 95 -11.40 4.58 11.99
N THR A 96 -11.48 4.53 13.32
CA THR A 96 -10.66 5.37 14.21
C THR A 96 -9.23 4.85 14.37
N SER A 97 -8.94 3.66 13.81
CA SER A 97 -7.60 3.08 13.77
C SER A 97 -7.42 2.32 12.45
N GLY A 98 -6.91 3.03 11.44
CA GLY A 98 -6.30 2.46 10.25
C GLY A 98 -4.93 3.10 10.09
N VAL A 99 -3.85 2.33 10.22
CA VAL A 99 -2.50 2.84 9.94
C VAL A 99 -2.11 2.45 8.53
N SER A 100 -1.89 3.43 7.67
CA SER A 100 -1.13 3.22 6.43
C SER A 100 0.31 2.90 6.80
N GLY A 101 0.83 1.77 6.32
CA GLY A 101 2.15 1.23 6.69
C GLY A 101 3.36 1.99 6.13
N THR A 102 3.34 3.32 6.06
CA THR A 102 4.52 4.11 5.68
C THR A 102 5.36 4.39 6.92
N LYS A 103 6.20 3.42 7.28
CA LYS A 103 7.13 3.52 8.41
C LYS A 103 8.25 4.50 8.04
N ARG A 104 8.17 5.74 8.53
CA ARG A 104 9.28 6.71 8.45
C ARG A 104 10.44 6.19 9.31
N LEU A 105 11.54 5.82 8.67
CA LEU A 105 12.81 5.54 9.36
C LEU A 105 13.51 6.90 9.56
N SER A 106 13.81 7.23 10.81
CA SER A 106 14.54 8.44 11.24
C SER A 106 16.04 8.32 11.00
#